data_AF-A0A1S4ARA6-F1
#
_entry.id   AF-A0A1S4ARA6-F1
#
_cell.length_a   1.000
_cell.length_b   1.000
_cell.length_c   1.000
_cell.angle_alpha   90.00
_cell.angle_beta   90.00
_cell.angle_gamma   90.00
#
_symmetry.space_group_name_H-M   'P 1'
#
loop_
_entity.id
_entity.type
_entity.pdbx_description
1 polymer ?
#
loop_
_entity_poly.entity_id
_entity_poly.type
_entity_poly.pdbx_seq_one_letter_code
_entity_poly.pdbx_strand_id
1 'polypeptide(L)'
;MPRGCSRDQAKHQIISNTTVQRPDSISQNPVAQETGGLSGKPLFDMSTNILKEMYILTKGRIPLIGTGGISSGEDAYKKIRAGATLVQLYTAFAYGGPALIPDIKDELARCLEKDGYKSVNEAVGADCR
;
A
#
# COMPACT_ATOMS: atom_id res chain seq x y z
N MET A 1 21.41 -30.81 24.56
CA MET A 1 20.43 -29.74 24.85
C MET A 1 20.54 -28.68 23.75
N PRO A 2 19.66 -28.65 22.74
CA PRO A 2 19.76 -27.69 21.65
C PRO A 2 19.28 -26.32 22.10
N ARG A 3 20.11 -25.29 21.91
CA ARG A 3 19.70 -23.88 22.08
C ARG A 3 18.86 -23.51 20.87
N GLY A 4 17.55 -23.38 21.07
CA GLY A 4 16.62 -22.95 20.03
C GLY A 4 16.94 -21.52 19.59
N CYS A 5 17.14 -21.35 18.28
CA CYS A 5 17.20 -20.05 17.62
C CYS A 5 15.93 -19.25 17.98
N SER A 6 16.07 -18.11 18.66
CA SER A 6 14.96 -17.19 18.89
C SER A 6 14.47 -16.73 17.52
N ARG A 7 13.24 -17.13 17.14
CA ARG A 7 12.60 -16.63 15.92
C ARG A 7 12.47 -15.11 16.06
N ASP A 8 13.30 -14.39 15.33
CA ASP A 8 13.23 -12.95 15.26
C ASP A 8 11.85 -12.60 14.67
N GLN A 9 10.97 -12.01 15.49
CA GLN A 9 9.66 -11.60 15.01
C GLN A 9 9.85 -10.37 14.12
N ALA A 10 9.38 -10.45 12.88
CA ALA A 10 9.39 -9.30 11.98
C ALA A 10 8.63 -8.14 12.64
N LYS A 11 9.33 -7.02 12.88
CA LYS A 11 8.75 -5.86 13.56
C LYS A 11 7.72 -5.15 12.69
N HIS A 12 7.94 -5.11 11.37
CA HIS A 12 7.08 -4.48 10.37
C HIS A 12 7.28 -5.16 9.01
N GLN A 13 6.34 -5.01 8.08
CA GLN A 13 6.50 -5.50 6.69
C GLN A 13 6.05 -4.45 5.67
N ILE A 14 6.77 -4.38 4.55
CA ILE A 14 6.46 -3.49 3.41
C ILE A 14 5.76 -4.32 2.34
N ILE A 15 4.55 -3.90 1.96
CA ILE A 15 3.69 -4.61 1.01
C ILE A 15 3.26 -3.62 -0.08
N SER A 16 3.74 -3.67 -1.33
CA SER A 16 4.53 -4.71 -1.99
C SER A 16 5.87 -4.17 -2.54
N ASN A 17 6.55 -4.98 -3.35
CA ASN A 17 7.56 -4.49 -4.31
C ASN A 17 6.92 -4.37 -5.71
N THR A 18 7.72 -4.01 -6.72
CA THR A 18 7.36 -4.08 -8.14
C THR A 18 6.89 -5.49 -8.53
N THR A 19 6.04 -5.60 -9.55
CA THR A 19 5.55 -6.89 -10.04
C THR A 19 6.16 -7.24 -11.39
N VAL A 20 6.41 -8.53 -11.62
CA VAL A 20 6.75 -9.04 -12.95
C VAL A 20 5.52 -9.28 -13.81
N GLN A 21 4.33 -9.28 -13.21
CA GLN A 21 3.08 -9.43 -13.94
C GLN A 21 2.82 -8.20 -14.83
N ARG A 22 2.23 -8.45 -15.99
CA ARG A 22 1.84 -7.41 -16.95
C ARG A 22 0.33 -7.48 -17.12
N PRO A 23 -0.45 -6.64 -16.41
CA PRO A 23 -1.90 -6.67 -16.53
C PRO A 23 -2.34 -6.21 -17.92
N ASP A 24 -3.46 -6.74 -18.41
CA ASP A 24 -3.96 -6.47 -19.78
C ASP A 24 -4.14 -4.97 -20.05
N SER A 25 -4.43 -4.18 -19.02
CA SER A 25 -4.54 -2.72 -19.07
C SER A 25 -3.32 -2.00 -19.66
N ILE A 26 -2.13 -2.61 -19.61
CA ILE A 26 -0.90 -2.05 -20.18
C ILE A 26 -0.41 -2.81 -21.42
N SER A 27 -1.13 -3.83 -21.88
CA SER A 27 -0.69 -4.72 -22.97
C SER A 27 -0.41 -4.00 -24.29
N GLN A 28 -1.09 -2.87 -24.52
CA GLN A 28 -0.94 -2.03 -25.72
C GLN A 28 0.19 -1.00 -25.60
N ASN A 29 0.86 -0.91 -24.45
CA ASN A 29 1.95 0.04 -24.26
C ASN A 29 3.21 -0.47 -24.99
N PRO A 30 3.91 0.37 -25.77
CA PRO A 30 5.13 -0.03 -26.50
C PRO A 30 6.21 -0.67 -25.64
N VAL A 31 6.30 -0.30 -24.36
CA VAL A 31 7.30 -0.84 -23.41
C VAL A 31 6.75 -1.98 -22.53
N ALA A 32 5.55 -2.48 -22.80
CA ALA A 32 4.92 -3.52 -21.98
C ALA A 32 5.72 -4.84 -21.92
N GLN A 33 6.49 -5.12 -22.98
CA GLN A 33 7.32 -6.32 -23.12
C GLN A 33 8.73 -6.17 -22.52
N GLU A 34 9.08 -5.01 -21.96
CA GLU A 34 10.37 -4.83 -21.30
C GLU A 34 10.51 -5.75 -20.09
N THR A 35 11.71 -6.30 -19.92
CA THR A 35 12.06 -7.13 -18.78
C THR A 35 12.29 -6.26 -17.55
N GLY A 36 11.79 -6.69 -16.39
CA GLY A 36 11.94 -5.96 -15.12
C GLY A 36 10.64 -5.78 -14.34
N GLY A 37 10.71 -5.02 -13.25
CA GLY A 37 9.58 -4.76 -12.37
C GLY A 37 8.68 -3.64 -12.89
N LEU A 38 7.39 -3.91 -13.04
CA LEU A 38 6.35 -2.90 -13.24
C LEU A 38 6.05 -2.22 -11.90
N SER A 39 5.81 -0.91 -11.94
CA SER A 39 5.42 -0.09 -10.78
C SER A 39 4.29 0.88 -11.14
N GLY A 40 3.86 1.71 -10.19
CA GLY A 40 2.83 2.73 -10.42
C GLY A 40 1.39 2.21 -10.41
N LYS A 41 0.48 2.99 -10.98
CA LYS A 41 -0.99 2.79 -10.89
C LYS A 41 -1.47 1.37 -11.24
N PRO A 42 -0.90 0.67 -12.25
CA PRO A 42 -1.33 -0.70 -12.57
C PRO A 42 -1.13 -1.71 -11.43
N LEU A 43 -0.28 -1.42 -10.44
CA LEU A 43 -0.08 -2.29 -9.27
C LEU A 43 -1.10 -2.03 -8.16
N PHE A 44 -1.86 -0.94 -8.22
CA PHE A 44 -2.63 -0.47 -7.07
C PHE A 44 -3.57 -1.54 -6.52
N ASP A 45 -4.42 -2.13 -7.37
CA ASP A 45 -5.41 -3.13 -6.93
C ASP A 45 -4.75 -4.40 -6.40
N MET A 46 -3.78 -4.94 -7.15
CA MET A 46 -3.04 -6.16 -6.78
C MET A 46 -2.31 -6.00 -5.44
N SER A 47 -1.56 -4.91 -5.29
CA SER A 47 -0.82 -4.64 -4.05
C SER A 47 -1.75 -4.34 -2.88
N THR A 48 -2.95 -3.79 -3.12
CA THR A 48 -3.97 -3.56 -2.08
C THR A 48 -4.59 -4.88 -1.61
N ASN A 49 -4.87 -5.79 -2.54
CA ASN A 49 -5.39 -7.13 -2.21
C ASN A 49 -4.38 -7.94 -1.38
N ILE A 50 -3.11 -7.96 -1.78
CA ILE A 50 -2.05 -8.65 -1.01
C ILE A 50 -1.89 -8.03 0.39
N LEU A 51 -1.95 -6.70 0.49
CA LEU A 51 -1.92 -6.00 1.78
C LEU A 51 -3.09 -6.45 2.68
N LYS A 52 -4.29 -6.56 2.12
CA LYS A 52 -5.49 -7.03 2.82
C LYS A 52 -5.32 -8.45 3.34
N GLU A 53 -4.89 -9.37 2.49
CA GLU A 53 -4.61 -10.76 2.85
C GLU A 53 -3.59 -10.84 3.99
N MET A 54 -2.50 -10.06 3.89
CA MET A 54 -1.46 -10.07 4.91
C MET A 54 -1.93 -9.49 6.24
N TYR A 55 -2.79 -8.48 6.22
CA TYR A 55 -3.40 -7.94 7.43
C TYR A 55 -4.26 -8.99 8.15
N ILE A 56 -5.07 -9.74 7.39
CA ILE A 56 -5.91 -10.83 7.92
C ILE A 56 -5.03 -11.94 8.51
N LEU A 57 -4.00 -12.39 7.80
CA LEU A 57 -3.09 -13.45 8.25
C LEU A 57 -2.33 -13.07 9.52
N THR A 58 -1.88 -11.81 9.62
CA THR A 58 -1.18 -11.29 10.79
C THR A 58 -2.13 -10.87 11.92
N LYS A 59 -3.44 -10.87 11.68
CA LYS A 59 -4.48 -10.41 12.61
C LYS A 59 -4.21 -8.98 13.12
N GLY A 60 -3.65 -8.13 12.25
CA GLY A 60 -3.25 -6.77 12.58
C GLY A 60 -2.14 -6.64 13.64
N ARG A 61 -1.43 -7.73 13.98
CA ARG A 61 -0.37 -7.71 15.02
C ARG A 61 0.96 -7.17 14.54
N ILE A 62 1.17 -7.15 13.23
CA ILE A 62 2.39 -6.63 12.60
C ILE A 62 1.97 -5.39 11.81
N PRO A 63 2.54 -4.20 12.09
CA PRO A 63 2.22 -3.03 11.29
C PRO A 63 2.71 -3.21 9.85
N LEU A 64 1.85 -2.87 8.90
CA LEU A 64 2.09 -3.02 7.47
C LEU A 64 2.28 -1.65 6.82
N ILE A 65 3.25 -1.55 5.92
CA ILE A 65 3.53 -0.37 5.12
C ILE A 65 3.02 -0.64 3.70
N GLY A 66 1.96 0.07 3.30
CA GLY A 66 1.32 -0.07 1.99
C GLY A 66 2.06 0.70 0.90
N THR A 67 2.42 0.03 -0.18
CA THR A 67 3.08 0.62 -1.35
C THR A 67 2.36 0.15 -2.62
N GLY A 68 2.73 0.73 -3.76
CA GLY A 68 2.23 0.32 -5.07
C GLY A 68 1.04 1.17 -5.54
N GLY A 69 1.29 2.00 -6.56
CA GLY A 69 0.25 2.72 -7.30
C GLY A 69 -0.53 3.80 -6.55
N ILE A 70 -0.01 4.29 -5.42
CA ILE A 70 -0.64 5.36 -4.64
C ILE A 70 -0.33 6.71 -5.30
N SER A 71 -1.37 7.41 -5.74
CA SER A 71 -1.27 8.69 -6.44
C SER A 71 -2.15 9.81 -5.87
N SER A 72 -3.02 9.50 -4.91
CA SER A 72 -3.95 10.44 -4.27
C SER A 72 -4.14 10.10 -2.79
N GLY A 73 -4.77 11.00 -2.03
CA GLY A 73 -5.15 10.73 -0.64
C GLY A 73 -6.21 9.64 -0.53
N GLU A 74 -7.09 9.53 -1.51
CA GLU A 74 -8.06 8.44 -1.61
C GLU A 74 -7.39 7.07 -1.81
N ASP A 75 -6.33 7.00 -2.64
CA ASP A 75 -5.55 5.78 -2.81
C ASP A 75 -4.85 5.39 -1.51
N ALA A 76 -4.28 6.37 -0.79
CA ALA A 76 -3.66 6.15 0.52
C ALA A 76 -4.69 5.65 1.54
N TYR A 77 -5.88 6.25 1.54
CA TYR A 77 -6.97 5.87 2.42
C TYR A 77 -7.44 4.44 2.20
N LYS A 78 -7.59 4.01 0.94
CA LYS A 78 -7.92 2.61 0.59
C LYS A 78 -6.87 1.63 1.11
N LYS A 79 -5.57 1.97 1.00
CA LYS A 79 -4.49 1.14 1.58
C LYS A 79 -4.58 1.05 3.10
N ILE A 80 -4.87 2.16 3.76
CA ILE A 80 -5.04 2.19 5.23
C ILE A 80 -6.21 1.29 5.64
N ARG A 81 -7.38 1.44 5.00
CA ARG A 81 -8.56 0.60 5.24
C ARG A 81 -8.32 -0.88 4.96
N ALA A 82 -7.48 -1.20 3.98
CA ALA A 82 -7.05 -2.56 3.68
C ALA A 82 -6.07 -3.14 4.73
N GLY A 83 -5.46 -2.31 5.58
CA GLY A 83 -4.62 -2.77 6.70
C GLY A 83 -3.25 -2.09 6.82
N ALA A 84 -2.91 -1.12 5.97
CA ALA A 84 -1.68 -0.37 6.13
C ALA A 84 -1.74 0.60 7.32
N THR A 85 -0.66 0.65 8.10
CA THR A 85 -0.43 1.68 9.13
C THR A 85 0.28 2.90 8.54
N LEU A 86 1.11 2.69 7.50
CA LEU A 86 1.84 3.73 6.79
C LEU A 86 1.76 3.47 5.29
N VAL A 87 1.94 4.51 4.48
CA VAL A 87 2.02 4.38 3.01
C VAL A 87 3.34 4.93 2.48
N GLN A 88 3.84 4.36 1.37
CA GLN A 88 5.01 4.87 0.65
C GLN A 88 4.67 5.26 -0.78
N LEU A 89 5.24 6.39 -1.20
CA LEU A 89 5.09 6.97 -2.53
C LEU A 89 6.43 6.87 -3.26
N TYR A 90 6.40 6.41 -4.51
CA TYR A 90 7.57 6.46 -5.39
C TYR A 90 7.16 6.98 -6.76
N THR A 91 6.47 6.17 -7.57
CA THR A 91 6.12 6.51 -8.96
C THR A 91 5.37 7.85 -9.04
N ALA A 92 4.35 8.06 -8.21
CA ALA A 92 3.61 9.31 -8.19
C ALA A 92 4.46 10.52 -7.77
N PHE A 93 5.40 10.34 -6.83
CA PHE A 93 6.33 11.40 -6.44
C PHE A 93 7.32 11.73 -7.57
N ALA A 94 7.78 10.74 -8.33
CA ALA A 94 8.66 10.95 -9.47
C ALA A 94 7.98 11.77 -10.59
N TYR A 95 6.67 11.58 -10.81
CA TYR A 95 5.93 12.31 -11.85
C TYR A 95 5.30 13.63 -11.36
N GLY A 96 4.76 13.65 -10.13
CA GLY A 96 4.04 14.80 -9.57
C GLY A 96 4.90 15.73 -8.70
N GLY A 97 6.12 15.32 -8.38
CA GLY A 97 7.03 16.09 -7.54
C GLY A 97 6.57 16.25 -6.09
N PRO A 98 7.28 17.09 -5.30
CA PRO A 98 7.01 17.27 -3.87
C PRO A 98 5.68 17.97 -3.56
N ALA A 99 5.11 18.71 -4.52
CA ALA A 99 3.82 19.37 -4.36
C ALA A 99 2.66 18.38 -4.17
N LEU A 100 2.82 17.11 -4.56
CA LEU A 100 1.81 16.07 -4.38
C LEU A 100 1.54 15.73 -2.90
N ILE A 101 2.53 15.93 -2.02
CA ILE A 101 2.43 15.53 -0.61
C ILE A 101 1.32 16.27 0.16
N PRO A 102 1.23 17.62 0.13
CA PRO A 102 0.11 18.31 0.77
C PRO A 102 -1.26 17.88 0.24
N ASP A 103 -1.41 17.72 -1.08
CA ASP A 103 -2.68 17.31 -1.69
C ASP A 103 -3.15 15.94 -1.18
N ILE A 104 -2.23 14.96 -1.13
CA ILE A 104 -2.51 13.61 -0.59
C ILE A 104 -2.93 13.69 0.88
N LYS A 105 -2.27 14.54 1.68
CA LYS A 105 -2.60 14.68 3.11
C LYS A 105 -3.98 15.28 3.31
N ASP A 106 -4.32 16.32 2.56
CA ASP A 106 -5.60 17.02 2.69
C ASP A 106 -6.75 16.12 2.22
N GLU A 107 -6.57 15.40 1.12
CA GLU A 107 -7.53 14.40 0.65
C GLU A 107 -7.73 13.26 1.65
N LEU A 108 -6.63 12.72 2.21
CA LEU A 108 -6.72 11.67 3.22
C LEU A 108 -7.48 12.15 4.47
N ALA A 109 -7.22 13.36 4.94
CA ALA A 109 -7.95 13.95 6.06
C ALA A 109 -9.44 14.04 5.77
N ARG A 110 -9.82 14.53 4.59
CA ARG A 110 -11.23 14.57 4.14
C ARG A 110 -11.88 13.19 4.10
N CYS A 111 -11.16 12.16 3.63
CA CYS A 111 -11.67 10.79 3.61
C CYS A 111 -11.93 10.25 5.03
N LEU A 112 -11.01 10.50 5.97
CA LEU A 112 -11.15 10.08 7.37
C LEU A 112 -12.35 10.76 8.02
N GLU A 113 -12.48 12.09 7.86
CA GLU A 113 -13.60 12.86 8.40
C GLU A 113 -14.93 12.38 7.83
N LYS A 114 -14.99 12.13 6.51
CA LYS A 114 -16.20 11.66 5.82
C LYS A 114 -16.70 10.33 6.38
N ASP A 115 -15.80 9.40 6.70
CA ASP A 115 -16.16 8.09 7.24
C ASP A 115 -16.23 8.07 8.78
N GLY A 116 -16.03 9.23 9.43
CA GLY A 116 -16.21 9.41 10.87
C GLY A 116 -15.02 8.97 11.73
N TYR A 117 -13.84 8.79 11.14
CA TYR A 117 -12.61 8.45 11.85
C TYR A 117 -11.91 9.69 12.41
N LYS A 118 -11.48 9.64 13.68
CA LYS A 118 -10.75 10.73 14.34
C LYS A 118 -9.25 10.66 14.12
N SER A 119 -8.75 9.51 13.69
CA SER A 119 -7.34 9.30 13.39
C SER A 119 -7.15 8.21 12.35
N VAL A 120 -5.99 8.22 11.68
CA VAL A 120 -5.59 7.16 10.73
C VAL A 120 -5.68 5.77 11.38
N ASN A 121 -5.27 5.64 12.65
CA ASN A 121 -5.25 4.37 13.37
C ASN A 121 -6.63 3.72 13.48
N GLU A 122 -7.71 4.51 13.57
CA GLU A 122 -9.07 3.97 13.68
C GLU A 122 -9.53 3.32 12.36
N ALA A 123 -9.05 3.84 11.24
CA ALA A 123 -9.35 3.37 9.90
C ALA A 123 -8.51 2.15 9.48
N VAL A 124 -7.42 1.82 10.19
CA VAL A 124 -6.55 0.69 9.84
C VAL A 124 -7.34 -0.61 9.85
N GLY A 125 -7.32 -1.29 8.70
CA GLY A 125 -7.97 -2.60 8.54
C GLY A 125 -9.50 -2.56 8.63
N ALA A 126 -10.13 -1.39 8.44
CA ALA A 126 -11.58 -1.24 8.46
C ALA A 126 -12.31 -2.20 7.48
N ASP A 127 -11.67 -2.59 6.37
CA ASP A 127 -12.26 -3.48 5.36
C ASP A 127 -12.06 -4.98 5.67
N CYS A 128 -11.43 -5.30 6.80
CA CYS A 128 -11.04 -6.64 7.22
C CYS A 128 -11.77 -7.11 8.49
N ARG A 129 -12.70 -6.30 9.02
CA ARG A 129 -13.46 -6.58 10.24
C ARG A 129 -14.77 -7.30 9.94
#